data_AF-A0A0Q9PX60-F1
#
_entry.id   AF-A0A0Q9PX60-F1
#
_cell.length_a   1.000
_cell.length_b   1.000
_cell.length_c   1.000
_cell.angle_alpha   90.00
_cell.angle_beta   90.00
_cell.angle_gamma   90.00
#
_symmetry.space_group_name_H-M   'P 1'
#
loop_
_entity.id
_entity.type
_entity.pdbx_description
1 polymer ?
#
loop_
_entity_poly.entity_id
_entity_poly.type
_entity_poly.pdbx_seq_one_letter_code
_entity_poly.pdbx_strand_id
1 'polypeptide(L)'
;MGADAASEAQVEALWSSLVEVLRAMDDPSCAVLCTATGTPVAAYGLPKPEVPRVSRAAGTAFATHSRHDAGPSAEVETVELTTGRAHTVIASVPGAGADHLLAVTAEGVSPPLLEAWTRRAAEDLGEALSGPVGD
;
A
#
# COMPACT_ATOMS: atom_id res chain seq x y z
N MET A 1 3.10 4.03 -27.35
CA MET A 1 2.44 5.04 -26.48
C MET A 1 1.19 4.48 -25.77
N GLY A 2 1.06 3.16 -25.55
CA GLY A 2 -0.17 2.56 -25.00
C GLY A 2 0.00 1.66 -23.77
N ALA A 3 1.24 1.25 -23.42
CA ALA A 3 1.49 0.43 -22.24
C ALA A 3 1.36 1.24 -20.94
N ASP A 4 1.76 2.51 -20.96
CA ASP A 4 1.75 3.42 -19.81
C ASP A 4 0.31 3.72 -19.35
N ALA A 5 -0.55 4.13 -20.29
CA ALA A 5 -1.97 4.39 -19.99
C ALA A 5 -2.75 3.13 -19.57
N ALA A 6 -2.36 1.95 -20.04
CA ALA A 6 -2.98 0.69 -19.63
C ALA A 6 -2.59 0.30 -18.20
N SER A 7 -1.32 0.50 -17.83
CA SER A 7 -0.82 0.32 -16.46
C SER A 7 -1.47 1.33 -15.50
N GLU A 8 -1.57 2.60 -15.89
CA GLU A 8 -2.25 3.64 -15.10
C GLU A 8 -3.72 3.28 -14.83
N ALA A 9 -4.47 2.86 -15.85
CA ALA A 9 -5.87 2.45 -15.71
C ALA A 9 -6.01 1.20 -14.81
N GLN A 10 -5.06 0.27 -14.86
CA GLN A 10 -5.06 -0.90 -14.01
C GLN A 10 -4.77 -0.55 -12.55
N VAL A 11 -3.80 0.32 -12.29
CA VAL A 11 -3.52 0.84 -10.94
C VAL A 11 -4.72 1.60 -10.38
N GLU A 12 -5.38 2.42 -11.19
CA GLU A 12 -6.61 3.14 -10.79
C GLU A 12 -7.75 2.16 -10.44
N ALA A 13 -7.94 1.11 -11.24
CA ALA A 13 -8.96 0.09 -10.97
C ALA A 13 -8.68 -0.69 -9.68
N LEU A 14 -7.43 -1.10 -9.45
CA LEU A 14 -7.01 -1.79 -8.23
C LEU A 14 -7.17 -0.90 -6.99
N TRP A 15 -6.75 0.36 -7.09
CA TRP A 15 -6.96 1.34 -6.03
C TRP A 15 -8.44 1.57 -5.73
N SER A 16 -9.27 1.69 -6.76
CA SER A 16 -10.72 1.87 -6.60
C SER A 16 -11.37 0.67 -5.92
N SER A 17 -11.00 -0.55 -6.31
CA SER A 17 -11.45 -1.79 -5.68
C SER A 17 -11.09 -1.85 -4.18
N LEU A 18 -9.84 -1.51 -3.84
CA LEU A 18 -9.41 -1.38 -2.43
C LEU A 18 -10.29 -0.39 -1.66
N VAL A 19 -10.53 0.79 -2.24
CA VAL A 19 -11.36 1.84 -1.63
C VAL A 19 -12.80 1.40 -1.44
N GLU A 20 -13.38 0.64 -2.38
CA GLU A 20 -14.73 0.10 -2.25
C GLU A 20 -14.83 -0.89 -1.09
N VAL A 21 -13.85 -1.78 -0.93
CA VAL A 21 -13.78 -2.70 0.22
C VAL A 21 -13.69 -1.93 1.53
N LEU A 22 -12.78 -0.96 1.63
CA LEU A 22 -12.62 -0.13 2.85
C LEU A 22 -13.90 0.65 3.18
N ARG A 23 -14.59 1.16 2.16
CA ARG A 23 -15.86 1.89 2.32
C ARG A 23 -17.01 1.02 2.78
N ALA A 24 -16.99 -0.27 2.43
CA ALA A 24 -18.03 -1.22 2.83
C ALA A 24 -17.88 -1.71 4.27
N MET A 25 -16.78 -1.36 4.96
CA MET A 25 -16.57 -1.71 6.35
C MET A 25 -17.45 -0.88 7.29
N ASP A 26 -18.00 -1.52 8.32
CA ASP A 26 -18.79 -0.86 9.36
C ASP A 26 -17.93 0.01 10.30
N ASP A 27 -16.66 -0.37 10.47
CA ASP A 27 -15.70 0.29 11.35
C ASP A 27 -14.75 1.23 10.58
N PRO A 28 -14.15 2.24 11.24
CA PRO A 28 -13.22 3.18 10.60
C PRO A 28 -12.05 2.49 9.91
N SER A 29 -11.80 2.91 8.66
CA SER A 29 -10.71 2.40 7.85
C SER A 29 -10.13 3.50 6.94
N CYS A 30 -8.85 3.41 6.62
CA CYS A 30 -8.16 4.33 5.72
C CYS A 30 -6.99 3.63 5.02
N ALA A 31 -6.56 4.21 3.89
CA ALA A 31 -5.41 3.71 3.16
C ALA A 31 -4.61 4.85 2.54
N VAL A 32 -3.31 4.62 2.38
CA VAL A 32 -2.38 5.51 1.69
C VAL A 32 -1.47 4.67 0.81
N LEU A 33 -1.38 5.05 -0.46
CA LEU A 33 -0.29 4.66 -1.35
C LEU A 33 0.71 5.81 -1.37
N CYS A 34 1.97 5.53 -1.05
CA CYS A 34 3.04 6.52 -1.07
C CYS A 34 4.32 5.93 -1.66
N THR A 35 5.28 6.79 -2.01
CA THR A 35 6.65 6.34 -2.30
C THR A 35 7.31 5.84 -1.01
N ALA A 36 8.38 5.04 -1.11
CA ALA A 36 9.17 4.62 0.05
C ALA A 36 9.73 5.80 0.88
N THR A 37 9.95 6.95 0.26
CA THR A 37 10.34 8.21 0.92
C THR A 37 9.19 8.95 1.60
N GLY A 38 7.96 8.45 1.49
CA GLY A 38 6.77 8.99 2.13
C GLY A 38 6.08 10.12 1.35
N THR A 39 6.27 10.19 0.03
CA THR A 39 5.51 11.13 -0.83
C THR A 39 4.15 10.51 -1.18
N PRO A 40 3.02 11.18 -0.89
CA PRO A 40 1.70 10.62 -1.18
C PRO A 40 1.45 10.47 -2.69
N VAL A 41 0.88 9.34 -3.08
CA VAL A 41 0.38 9.05 -4.43
C VAL A 41 -1.14 9.02 -4.42
N ALA A 42 -1.73 8.27 -3.50
CA ALA A 42 -3.18 8.19 -3.31
C ALA A 42 -3.54 8.02 -1.83
N ALA A 43 -4.74 8.46 -1.44
CA ALA A 43 -5.22 8.31 -0.08
C ALA A 43 -6.75 8.18 -0.01
N TYR A 44 -7.22 7.41 0.96
CA TYR A 44 -8.64 7.20 1.28
C TYR A 44 -8.84 7.28 2.80
N GLY A 45 -10.00 7.75 3.25
CA GLY A 45 -10.39 7.77 4.66
C GLY A 45 -9.62 8.77 5.54
N LEU A 46 -8.72 9.58 4.97
CA LEU A 46 -7.94 10.59 5.69
C LEU A 46 -8.36 12.03 5.34
N PRO A 47 -8.36 12.96 6.30
CA PRO A 47 -8.43 14.38 6.01
C PRO A 47 -7.24 14.82 5.14
N LYS A 48 -7.49 15.62 4.09
CA LYS A 48 -6.44 16.10 3.17
C LYS A 48 -5.19 16.68 3.87
N PRO A 49 -5.29 17.48 4.96
CA PRO A 49 -4.11 18.00 5.66
C PRO A 49 -3.24 16.92 6.30
N GLU A 50 -3.79 15.76 6.62
CA GLU A 50 -3.09 14.68 7.33
C GLU A 50 -2.34 13.75 6.37
N VAL A 51 -2.73 13.69 5.09
CA VAL A 51 -2.17 12.77 4.09
C VAL A 51 -0.63 12.84 4.01
N PRO A 52 0.02 14.03 3.93
CA PRO A 52 1.48 14.09 3.89
C PRO A 52 2.15 13.57 5.17
N ARG A 53 1.54 13.81 6.33
CA ARG A 53 2.07 13.37 7.62
C ARG A 53 2.02 11.85 7.75
N VAL A 54 0.87 11.26 7.41
CA VAL A 54 0.67 9.81 7.46
C VAL A 54 1.57 9.09 6.44
N SER A 55 1.71 9.64 5.23
CA SER A 55 2.60 9.07 4.20
C SER A 55 4.06 8.99 4.64
N ARG A 56 4.57 10.07 5.28
CA ARG A 56 5.94 10.10 5.82
C ARG A 56 6.11 9.16 7.01
N ALA A 57 5.11 9.08 7.88
CA ALA A 57 5.13 8.17 9.01
C ALA A 57 5.17 6.71 8.54
N ALA A 58 4.39 6.36 7.51
CA ALA A 58 4.42 5.04 6.90
C ALA A 58 5.80 4.69 6.33
N GLY A 59 6.40 5.59 5.53
CA GLY A 59 7.76 5.39 5.01
C GLY A 59 8.81 5.23 6.11
N THR A 60 8.75 6.06 7.15
CA THR A 60 9.68 5.99 8.28
C THR A 60 9.52 4.69 9.07
N ALA A 61 8.28 4.31 9.36
CA ALA A 61 7.99 3.09 10.12
C ALA A 61 8.42 1.85 9.33
N PHE A 62 8.14 1.81 8.03
CA PHE A 62 8.57 0.73 7.16
C PHE A 62 10.10 0.61 7.18
N ALA A 63 10.84 1.68 6.87
CA ALA A 63 12.31 1.67 6.86
C ALA A 63 12.94 1.31 8.22
N THR A 64 12.26 1.59 9.34
CA THR A 64 12.74 1.28 10.69
C THR A 64 12.55 -0.18 11.06
N HIS A 65 11.44 -0.79 10.60
CA HIS A 65 11.00 -2.11 11.06
C HIS A 65 11.13 -3.20 10.02
N SER A 66 11.32 -2.84 8.74
CA SER A 66 11.62 -3.77 7.67
C SER A 66 12.94 -4.49 7.96
N ARG A 67 12.91 -5.82 7.89
CA ARG A 67 14.09 -6.65 7.79
C ARG A 67 14.55 -6.59 6.34
N HIS A 68 15.26 -5.51 6.01
CA HIS A 68 15.92 -5.37 4.72
C HIS A 68 17.08 -6.38 4.64
N ASP A 69 16.77 -7.67 4.55
CA ASP A 69 17.75 -8.68 4.16
C ASP A 69 18.07 -8.39 2.70
N ALA A 70 19.27 -7.86 2.48
CA ALA A 70 19.79 -7.48 1.18
C ALA A 70 19.94 -8.70 0.27
N GLY A 71 18.82 -9.14 -0.28
CA GLY A 71 18.71 -10.12 -1.35
C GLY A 71 17.61 -9.66 -2.30
N PRO A 72 17.65 -10.06 -3.58
CA PRO A 72 16.58 -9.77 -4.52
C PRO A 72 15.40 -10.67 -4.20
N SER A 73 14.73 -10.45 -3.07
CA SER A 73 13.44 -11.08 -2.82
C SER A 73 12.40 -10.19 -3.46
N ALA A 74 11.79 -10.68 -4.53
CA ALA A 74 10.60 -10.10 -5.15
C ALA A 74 9.34 -10.25 -4.25
N GLU A 75 9.52 -10.62 -2.98
CA GLU A 75 8.46 -10.89 -2.02
C GLU A 75 8.04 -9.59 -1.33
N VAL A 76 6.73 -9.39 -1.20
CA VAL A 76 6.17 -8.26 -0.45
C VAL A 76 6.54 -8.38 1.01
N GLU A 77 7.24 -7.37 1.52
CA GLU A 77 7.56 -7.24 2.92
C GLU A 77 6.49 -6.41 3.61
N THR A 78 6.10 -6.83 4.82
CA THR A 78 5.05 -6.18 5.61
C THR A 78 5.54 -5.78 6.99
N VAL A 79 5.16 -4.58 7.43
CA VAL A 79 5.31 -4.08 8.80
C VAL A 79 3.93 -3.89 9.41
N GLU A 80 3.71 -4.53 10.56
CA GLU A 80 2.46 -4.41 11.32
C GLU A 80 2.63 -3.44 12.49
N LEU A 81 1.71 -2.49 12.63
CA LEU A 81 1.63 -1.55 13.73
C LEU A 81 0.24 -1.60 14.33
N THR A 82 0.13 -1.72 15.66
CA THR A 82 -1.17 -1.71 16.34
C THR A 82 -1.25 -0.52 17.29
N THR A 83 -2.32 0.27 17.17
CA THR A 83 -2.56 1.42 18.04
C THR A 83 -4.00 1.41 18.55
N GLY A 84 -4.19 1.00 19.80
CA GLY A 84 -5.54 0.86 20.37
C GLY A 84 -6.34 -0.22 19.66
N ARG A 85 -7.47 0.17 19.05
CA ARG A 85 -8.36 -0.72 18.28
C ARG A 85 -8.03 -0.80 16.79
N ALA A 86 -7.18 0.11 16.31
CA ALA A 86 -6.79 0.16 14.91
C ALA A 86 -5.51 -0.64 14.68
N HIS A 87 -5.55 -1.47 13.66
CA HIS A 87 -4.38 -2.17 13.13
C HIS A 87 -3.96 -1.50 11.84
N THR A 88 -2.66 -1.31 11.64
CA THR A 88 -2.07 -0.78 10.43
C THR A 88 -1.08 -1.78 9.88
N VAL A 89 -1.21 -2.10 8.59
CA VAL A 89 -0.22 -2.88 7.85
C VAL A 89 0.39 -1.99 6.79
N ILE A 90 1.71 -1.97 6.71
CA ILE A 90 2.47 -1.28 5.67
C ILE A 90 3.17 -2.34 4.85
N ALA A 91 2.83 -2.46 3.57
CA ALA A 91 3.40 -3.41 2.64
C ALA A 91 4.27 -2.70 1.59
N SER A 92 5.41 -3.30 1.23
CA SER A 92 6.14 -2.89 0.03
C SER A 92 5.35 -3.25 -1.23
N VAL A 93 5.37 -2.34 -2.21
CA VAL A 93 4.76 -2.55 -3.53
C VAL A 93 5.92 -2.65 -4.53
N PRO A 94 6.27 -3.87 -4.97
CA PRO A 94 7.39 -4.08 -5.88
C PRO A 94 7.08 -3.47 -7.25
N GLY A 95 7.99 -2.69 -7.82
CA GLY A 95 7.80 -2.07 -9.12
C GLY A 95 9.11 -1.87 -9.88
N ALA A 96 9.03 -1.72 -11.21
CA ALA A 96 10.19 -1.63 -12.10
C ALA A 96 11.07 -0.35 -11.95
N GLY A 97 10.78 0.52 -10.97
CA GLY A 97 11.47 1.81 -10.84
C GLY A 97 11.57 2.34 -9.42
N ALA A 98 10.46 2.74 -8.82
CA ALA A 98 10.43 3.28 -7.46
C ALA A 98 9.65 2.35 -6.53
N ASP A 99 10.25 2.06 -5.38
CA ASP A 99 9.56 1.31 -4.32
C ASP A 99 8.41 2.18 -3.79
N HIS A 100 7.20 1.63 -3.89
CA HIS A 100 6.02 2.21 -3.29
C HIS A 100 5.68 1.45 -2.02
N LEU A 101 4.89 2.08 -1.16
CA LEU A 101 4.36 1.49 0.06
C LEU A 101 2.84 1.64 0.06
N LEU A 102 2.16 0.55 0.40
CA LEU A 102 0.74 0.55 0.69
C LEU A 102 0.55 0.45 2.20
N ALA A 103 0.01 1.49 2.82
CA ALA A 103 -0.37 1.48 4.22
C ALA A 103 -1.90 1.40 4.34
N VAL A 104 -2.41 0.39 5.04
CA VAL A 104 -3.85 0.22 5.30
C VAL A 104 -4.07 0.17 6.80
N THR A 105 -4.97 1.01 7.29
CA THR A 105 -5.39 1.05 8.70
C THR A 105 -6.86 0.68 8.80
N ALA A 106 -7.22 -0.21 9.72
CA ALA A 106 -8.59 -0.62 9.95
C ALA A 106 -8.85 -0.96 11.43
N GLU A 107 -10.05 -0.63 11.90
CA GLU A 107 -10.64 -1.18 13.12
C GLU A 107 -11.54 -2.39 12.77
N GLY A 108 -11.81 -3.26 13.76
CA GLY A 108 -12.77 -4.38 13.61
C GLY A 108 -12.28 -5.57 12.76
N VAL A 109 -11.11 -5.46 12.11
CA VAL A 109 -10.49 -6.53 11.33
C VAL A 109 -9.37 -7.19 12.12
N SER A 110 -9.26 -8.52 12.06
CA SER A 110 -8.16 -9.23 12.70
C SER A 110 -6.83 -8.89 12.03
N PRO A 111 -5.72 -8.73 12.80
CA PRO A 111 -4.42 -8.40 12.23
C PRO A 111 -3.96 -9.34 11.09
N PRO A 112 -4.11 -10.68 11.20
CA PRO A 112 -3.70 -11.59 10.12
C PRO A 112 -4.51 -11.42 8.83
N LEU A 113 -5.80 -11.04 8.93
CA LEU A 113 -6.63 -10.80 7.77
C LEU A 113 -6.25 -9.48 7.09
N LEU A 114 -6.03 -8.42 7.89
CA LEU A 114 -5.57 -7.14 7.38
C LEU A 114 -4.21 -7.27 6.69
N GLU A 115 -3.31 -8.06 7.26
CA GLU A 115 -1.98 -8.34 6.73
C GLU A 115 -2.06 -9.05 5.38
N ALA A 116 -2.73 -10.21 5.32
CA ALA A 116 -2.85 -10.99 4.09
C ALA A 116 -3.51 -10.19 2.96
N TRP A 117 -4.53 -9.39 3.30
CA TRP A 117 -5.22 -8.56 2.33
C TRP A 117 -4.35 -7.39 1.83
N THR A 118 -3.66 -6.69 2.74
CA THR A 118 -2.77 -5.58 2.36
C THR A 118 -1.61 -6.08 1.51
N ARG A 119 -1.01 -7.23 1.87
CA ARG A 119 0.01 -7.89 1.07
C ARG A 119 -0.49 -8.20 -0.33
N ARG A 120 -1.66 -8.84 -0.44
CA ARG A 120 -2.22 -9.19 -1.75
C ARG A 120 -2.49 -7.96 -2.61
N ALA A 121 -3.04 -6.91 -2.03
CA ALA A 121 -3.27 -5.65 -2.74
C ALA A 121 -1.95 -5.01 -3.22
N ALA A 122 -0.88 -5.12 -2.43
CA ALA A 122 0.44 -4.64 -2.81
C ALA A 122 1.08 -5.48 -3.93
N GLU A 123 0.89 -6.80 -3.94
CA GLU A 123 1.28 -7.68 -5.05
C GLU A 123 0.57 -7.27 -6.35
N ASP A 124 -0.77 -7.16 -6.32
CA ASP A 124 -1.57 -6.83 -7.50
C ASP A 124 -1.19 -5.44 -8.06
N LEU A 125 -0.96 -4.44 -7.17
CA LEU A 125 -0.47 -3.12 -7.56
C LEU A 125 0.93 -3.19 -8.17
N GLY A 126 1.82 -4.01 -7.60
CA GLY A 126 3.18 -4.18 -8.08
C GLY A 126 3.25 -4.82 -9.46
N GLU A 127 2.41 -5.82 -9.73
CA GLU A 127 2.24 -6.42 -11.06
C GLU A 127 1.77 -5.37 -12.08
N ALA A 128 0.76 -4.56 -11.72
CA ALA A 128 0.23 -3.50 -12.57
C ALA A 128 1.28 -2.42 -12.88
N LEU A 129 2.09 -2.03 -11.88
CA LEU A 129 3.17 -1.05 -12.01
C LEU A 129 4.39 -1.59 -12.76
N SER A 130 4.59 -2.90 -12.78
CA SER A 130 5.73 -3.52 -13.48
C SER A 130 5.49 -3.68 -14.98
N GLY A 131 4.24 -3.85 -15.42
CA GLY A 131 3.86 -3.97 -16.83
C GLY A 131 4.58 -5.11 -17.59
N PRO A 132 4.13 -5.49 -18.80
CA PRO A 132 4.88 -6.46 -19.59
C PRO A 132 6.21 -5.84 -20.02
N VAL A 133 7.34 -6.43 -19.60
CA VAL A 133 8.61 -6.27 -20.30
C VAL A 133 8.36 -6.75 -21.72
N GLY A 134 8.29 -5.82 -22.68
CA GLY A 134 8.10 -6.16 -24.08
C GLY A 134 9.27 -7.01 -24.57
N ASP A 135 8.97 -8.25 -24.98
CA ASP A 135 9.78 -9.00 -25.95
C ASP A 135 9.63 -8.38 -27.35
#